data_AF-A0A2T3I2U6-F1
#
_entry.id   AF-A0A2T3I2U6-F1
#
_cell.length_a   1.000
_cell.length_b   1.000
_cell.length_c   1.000
_cell.angle_alpha   90.00
_cell.angle_beta   90.00
_cell.angle_gamma   90.00
#
_symmetry.space_group_name_H-M   'P 1'
#
loop_
_entity.id
_entity.type
_entity.pdbx_description
1 polymer ?
#
loop_
_entity_poly.entity_id
_entity_poly.type
_entity_poly.pdbx_seq_one_letter_code
_entity_poly.pdbx_strand_id
1 'polypeptide(L)' 'MSNAPASPLENAPAEIKLAVDLICLLEDNAIDPHTVLLALDIVRRDFEKKLQPQSA' A
#
# COMPACT_ATOMS: atom_id res chain seq x y z
N MET A 1 -28.68 12.59 14.66
CA MET A 1 -27.66 12.46 13.60
C MET A 1 -26.31 12.54 14.27
N SER A 2 -25.66 11.40 14.48
CA SER A 2 -24.36 11.33 15.13
C SER A 2 -23.29 11.75 14.13
N ASN A 3 -22.77 12.97 14.26
CA ASN A 3 -21.57 13.39 13.52
C ASN A 3 -20.35 12.79 14.22
N ALA A 4 -20.11 11.50 14.02
CA ALA A 4 -18.80 10.92 14.33
C ALA A 4 -17.79 11.53 13.34
N PRO A 5 -16.62 12.00 13.80
CA PRO A 5 -15.61 12.50 12.87
C PRO A 5 -15.26 11.36 11.90
N ALA A 6 -15.37 11.64 10.59
CA ALA A 6 -14.87 10.76 9.56
C ALA A 6 -13.45 10.35 9.95
N SER A 7 -13.20 9.04 9.98
CA SER A 7 -11.93 8.51 10.45
C SER A 7 -10.79 9.13 9.61
N PRO A 8 -9.61 9.46 10.18
CA PRO A 8 -8.54 10.15 9.46
C PRO A 8 -8.13 9.47 8.13
N LEU A 9 -8.40 8.17 8.01
CA LEU A 9 -8.19 7.37 6.81
C LEU A 9 -9.19 7.68 5.69
N GLU A 10 -10.44 8.07 5.98
CA GLU A 10 -11.45 8.33 4.95
C GLU A 10 -11.09 9.50 4.04
N ASN A 11 -10.34 10.49 4.56
CA ASN A 11 -9.87 11.65 3.82
C ASN A 11 -8.39 11.58 3.42
N ALA A 12 -7.69 10.47 3.70
CA ALA A 12 -6.28 10.33 3.35
C ALA A 12 -6.06 10.20 1.83
N PRO A 13 -4.88 10.61 1.31
CA PRO A 13 -4.46 10.34 -0.06
C PRO A 13 -4.54 8.84 -0.41
N ALA A 14 -4.73 8.52 -1.69
CA ALA A 14 -4.95 7.15 -2.16
C ALA A 14 -3.77 6.22 -1.83
N GLU A 15 -2.55 6.73 -1.94
CA GLU A 15 -1.31 6.02 -1.60
C GLU A 15 -1.22 5.68 -0.11
N ILE A 16 -1.74 6.54 0.77
CA ILE A 16 -1.75 6.31 2.22
C ILE A 16 -2.80 5.25 2.57
N LYS A 17 -4.00 5.35 1.99
CA LYS A 17 -5.05 4.33 2.17
C LYS A 17 -4.55 2.95 1.72
N LEU A 18 -3.96 2.87 0.54
CA LEU A 18 -3.41 1.64 -0.01
C LEU A 18 -2.29 1.07 0.88
N ALA A 19 -1.41 1.91 1.41
CA ALA A 19 -0.36 1.46 2.30
C ALA A 19 -0.94 0.86 3.60
N VAL A 20 -1.97 1.50 4.18
CA VAL A 20 -2.64 1.00 5.38
C VAL A 20 -3.34 -0.33 5.11
N ASP A 21 -4.12 -0.43 4.03
CA ASP A 21 -4.80 -1.67 3.64
C ASP A 21 -3.80 -2.82 3.42
N LEU A 22 -2.66 -2.51 2.79
CA LEU A 22 -1.60 -3.49 2.55
C LEU A 22 -0.93 -3.93 3.85
N ILE A 23 -0.67 -3.01 4.80
CA ILE A 23 -0.11 -3.36 6.11
C ILE A 23 -1.06 -4.30 6.86
N CYS A 24 -2.35 -3.96 6.94
CA CYS A 24 -3.35 -4.81 7.59
C CYS A 24 -3.38 -6.21 6.98
N LEU A 25 -3.39 -6.31 5.65
CA LEU A 25 -3.37 -7.60 4.95
C LEU A 25 -2.13 -8.44 5.31
N LEU A 26 -0.95 -7.81 5.37
CA LEU A 26 0.30 -8.52 5.64
C LEU A 26 0.40 -8.96 7.12
N GLU A 27 -0.10 -8.15 8.04
CA GLU A 27 -0.19 -8.46 9.46
C GLU A 27 -1.19 -9.60 9.73
N ASP A 28 -2.37 -9.57 9.09
CA ASP A 28 -3.38 -10.63 9.19
C ASP A 28 -2.86 -11.99 8.72
N ASN A 29 -1.91 -11.99 7.77
CA ASN A 29 -1.24 -13.19 7.28
C ASN A 29 0.04 -13.53 8.06
N ALA A 30 0.36 -12.79 9.13
CA ALA A 30 1.54 -12.97 9.97
C ALA A 30 2.85 -13.07 9.17
N ILE A 31 2.97 -12.28 8.09
CA ILE A 31 4.17 -12.29 7.25
C ILE A 31 5.31 -11.58 7.99
N ASP A 32 6.48 -12.22 8.02
CA ASP A 32 7.67 -11.66 8.62
C ASP A 32 8.04 -10.28 8.00
N PRO A 33 8.30 -9.24 8.82
CA PRO A 33 8.58 -7.89 8.31
C PRO A 33 9.77 -7.80 7.34
N HIS A 34 10.81 -8.61 7.55
CA HIS A 34 11.95 -8.63 6.63
C HIS A 34 11.55 -9.19 5.27
N THR A 35 10.72 -10.24 5.26
CA THR A 35 10.11 -10.80 4.04
C THR A 35 9.20 -9.78 3.35
N VAL A 36 8.39 -9.02 4.10
CA VAL A 36 7.55 -7.93 3.57
C VAL A 36 8.40 -6.90 2.83
N LEU A 37 9.48 -6.41 3.46
CA LEU A 37 10.33 -5.39 2.85
C LEU A 37 10.98 -5.86 1.54
N LEU A 38 11.45 -7.12 1.50
CA LEU A 38 11.99 -7.72 0.27
C LEU A 38 10.92 -7.82 -0.83
N ALA A 39 9.69 -8.19 -0.49
CA ALA A 39 8.59 -8.26 -1.44
C ALA A 39 8.18 -6.88 -1.96
N LEU A 40 8.10 -5.87 -1.07
CA LEU A 40 7.80 -4.48 -1.45
C LEU A 40 8.85 -3.90 -2.39
N ASP A 41 10.12 -4.26 -2.22
CA ASP A 41 11.20 -3.90 -3.15
C ASP A 41 10.98 -4.47 -4.56
N ILE A 42 10.48 -5.71 -4.65
CA ILE A 42 10.16 -6.35 -5.94
C ILE A 42 8.95 -5.65 -6.58
N VAL A 43 7.88 -5.42 -5.81
CA VAL A 43 6.67 -4.74 -6.27
C VAL A 43 7.00 -3.33 -6.77
N ARG A 44 7.80 -2.56 -6.02
CA ARG A 44 8.25 -1.23 -6.42
C ARG A 44 8.93 -1.27 -7.79
N ARG A 45 9.91 -2.16 -7.98
CA ARG A 45 10.63 -2.30 -9.26
C ARG A 45 9.72 -2.70 -10.42
N ASP A 46 8.69 -3.52 -10.17
CA ASP A 46 7.70 -3.90 -11.18
C ASP A 46 6.86 -2.71 -11.64
N PHE A 47 6.37 -1.89 -10.71
CA PHE A 47 5.63 -0.67 -11.03
C PHE A 47 6.51 0.41 -11.66
N GLU A 48 7.77 0.55 -11.23
CA GLU A 48 8.74 1.43 -11.89
C GLU A 48 8.91 1.07 -13.37
N LYS A 49 9.01 -0.23 -13.71
CA LYS A 49 9.08 -0.70 -15.10
C LYS A 49 7.82 -0.36 -15.89
N LYS A 50 6.63 -0.46 -15.28
CA LYS A 50 5.35 -0.11 -15.92
C LYS A 50 5.20 1.38 -16.19
N LEU A 51 5.89 2.23 -15.43
CA LEU A 51 5.93 3.68 -15.64
C LEU A 51 6.94 4.08 -16.72
N GLN A 52 7.86 3.19 -17.12
CA GLN A 52 8.73 3.47 -18.25
C GLN A 52 7.88 3.48 -19.52
N PRO A 53 7.99 4.54 -20.35
CA PRO A 53 7.33 4.55 -21.64
C PRO A 53 7.85 3.34 -22.42
N GLN A 54 6.95 2.45 -22.81
CA GLN A 54 7.30 1.34 -23.69
C GLN A 54 7.81 1.94 -24.99
N SER A 55 9.13 1.98 -25.13
CA SER A 55 9.77 2.39 -26.36
C SER A 55 9.41 1.31 -27.38
N ALA A 56 8.48 1.66 -28.26
CA ALA A 56 8.07 0.84 -29.40
C ALA A 56 9.22 0.66 -30.38
#